data_AF-A0A974VQZ4-F1
#
_entry.id   AF-A0A974VQZ4-F1
#
_cell.length_a   1.000
_cell.length_b   1.000
_cell.length_c   1.000
_cell.angle_alpha   90.00
_cell.angle_beta   90.00
_cell.angle_gamma   90.00
#
_symmetry.space_group_name_H-M   'P 1'
#
loop_
_entity.id
_entity.type
_entity.pdbx_description
1 polymer ?
#
loop_
_entity_poly.entity_id
_entity_poly.type
_entity_poly.pdbx_seq_one_letter_code
_entity_poly.pdbx_strand_id
1 'polypeptide(L)'
;MKGLNEDTLSLGGAPAEIRDARLSTLKARRRLWLDVHLWLGLMLGFFLAVFALTGSILVVHAEIDEWLNPKLLRVAHAEGAVYRPLAEIFEAGRAAMPAQAKPTFVTYPRNDKAAFRLNYMLAAEQGVTQGWQVAVDPYTARVTGKQLLGSPDSWLPTR
;
A
#
# COMPACT_ATOMS: atom_id res chain seq x y z
N MET A 1 -57.77 -42.36 -57.32
CA MET A 1 -57.26 -41.11 -56.71
C MET A 1 -56.18 -41.49 -55.71
N LYS A 2 -54.91 -41.54 -56.13
CA LYS A 2 -53.81 -42.12 -55.35
C LYS A 2 -52.61 -41.16 -55.36
N GLY A 3 -52.17 -40.79 -54.14
CA GLY A 3 -50.81 -40.40 -53.80
C GLY A 3 -50.35 -39.00 -54.21
N LEU A 4 -50.57 -38.01 -53.34
CA LEU A 4 -49.80 -36.76 -53.33
C LEU A 4 -48.51 -36.99 -52.54
N ASN A 5 -47.39 -36.93 -53.26
CA ASN A 5 -46.10 -36.30 -52.93
C ASN A 5 -45.59 -36.39 -51.48
N GLU A 6 -44.60 -37.27 -51.23
CA GLU A 6 -43.74 -37.23 -50.03
C GLU A 6 -42.23 -37.07 -50.37
N ASP A 7 -41.90 -36.76 -51.63
CA ASP A 7 -40.53 -36.94 -52.14
C ASP A 7 -39.59 -35.73 -51.92
N THR A 8 -39.95 -34.72 -51.12
CA THR A 8 -39.18 -33.45 -51.08
C THR A 8 -38.56 -33.06 -49.73
N LEU A 9 -38.50 -33.92 -48.72
CA LEU A 9 -37.95 -33.57 -47.40
C LEU A 9 -36.76 -34.42 -46.91
N SER A 10 -35.97 -35.01 -47.80
CA SER A 10 -34.64 -35.52 -47.44
C SER A 10 -33.56 -34.48 -47.75
N LEU A 11 -33.55 -33.38 -47.00
CA LEU A 11 -32.41 -32.44 -46.98
C LEU A 11 -31.17 -33.17 -46.47
N GLY A 12 -30.17 -33.26 -47.34
CA GLY A 12 -28.94 -34.01 -47.15
C GLY A 12 -28.26 -33.79 -45.81
N GLY A 13 -28.08 -34.88 -45.06
CA GLY A 13 -27.07 -34.96 -44.02
C GLY A 13 -25.70 -34.89 -44.67
N ALA A 14 -24.87 -33.92 -44.25
CA ALA A 14 -23.47 -33.88 -44.67
C ALA A 14 -22.81 -35.26 -44.41
N PRO A 15 -21.96 -35.77 -45.32
CA PRO A 15 -21.22 -37.01 -45.12
C PRO A 15 -20.57 -37.01 -43.74
N ALA A 16 -20.65 -38.13 -43.00
CA ALA A 16 -20.16 -38.24 -41.62
C ALA A 16 -18.73 -37.69 -41.46
N GLU A 17 -17.87 -37.91 -42.46
CA GLU A 17 -16.50 -37.39 -42.52
C GLU A 17 -16.40 -35.86 -42.42
N ILE A 18 -17.29 -35.11 -43.07
CA ILE A 18 -17.31 -33.63 -43.01
C ILE A 18 -17.74 -33.16 -41.62
N ARG A 19 -18.69 -33.86 -41.00
CA ARG A 19 -19.15 -33.55 -39.64
C ARG A 19 -18.05 -33.83 -38.62
N ASP A 20 -17.35 -34.95 -38.73
CA ASP A 20 -16.29 -35.34 -37.81
C ASP A 20 -15.06 -34.42 -37.93
N ALA A 21 -14.72 -33.99 -39.16
CA ALA A 21 -13.66 -32.99 -39.40
C ALA A 21 -14.01 -31.60 -38.81
N ARG A 22 -15.28 -31.18 -38.89
CA ARG A 22 -15.73 -29.93 -38.25
C ARG A 22 -15.70 -30.04 -36.72
N LEU A 23 -16.19 -31.15 -36.16
CA LEU A 23 -16.20 -31.37 -34.71
C LEU A 23 -14.77 -31.45 -34.12
N SER A 24 -13.84 -32.10 -34.81
CA SER A 24 -12.43 -32.16 -34.39
C SER A 24 -11.78 -30.78 -34.41
N THR A 25 -12.04 -29.97 -35.44
CA THR A 25 -11.55 -28.59 -35.55
C THR A 25 -12.10 -27.68 -34.44
N LEU A 26 -13.41 -27.77 -34.15
CA LEU A 26 -14.04 -27.00 -33.06
C LEU A 26 -13.51 -27.42 -31.69
N LYS A 27 -13.29 -28.73 -31.47
CA LYS A 27 -12.72 -29.27 -30.24
C LYS A 27 -11.26 -28.82 -30.04
N ALA A 28 -10.47 -28.78 -31.11
CA ALA A 28 -9.09 -28.28 -31.09
C ALA A 28 -9.04 -26.78 -30.75
N ARG A 29 -9.91 -25.96 -31.38
CA ARG A 29 -10.02 -24.51 -31.07
C ARG A 29 -10.41 -24.26 -29.62
N ARG A 30 -11.39 -25.02 -29.10
CA ARG A 30 -11.81 -24.92 -27.69
C ARG A 30 -10.69 -25.29 -26.73
N ARG A 31 -9.90 -26.32 -27.03
CA ARG A 31 -8.73 -26.71 -26.22
C ARG A 31 -7.67 -25.61 -26.23
N LEU A 32 -7.31 -25.10 -27.41
CA LEU A 32 -6.34 -24.01 -27.53
C LEU A 32 -6.77 -22.77 -26.74
N TRP A 33 -8.06 -22.39 -26.82
CA TRP A 33 -8.58 -21.25 -26.06
C TRP A 33 -8.51 -21.48 -24.55
N LEU A 34 -8.85 -22.69 -24.08
CA LEU A 34 -8.74 -23.04 -22.66
C LEU A 34 -7.28 -23.06 -22.18
N ASP A 35 -6.37 -23.62 -22.96
CA ASP A 35 -4.95 -23.69 -22.61
C ASP A 35 -4.34 -22.30 -22.57
N VAL A 36 -4.60 -21.46 -23.57
CA VAL A 36 -4.14 -20.06 -23.62
C VAL A 36 -4.75 -19.25 -22.48
N HIS A 37 -6.06 -19.37 -22.22
CA HIS A 37 -6.73 -18.65 -21.14
C HIS A 37 -6.22 -19.09 -19.77
N LEU A 38 -5.97 -20.38 -19.57
CA LEU A 38 -5.43 -20.91 -18.31
C LEU A 38 -4.02 -20.36 -18.06
N TRP A 39 -3.14 -20.38 -19.06
CA TRP A 39 -1.78 -19.87 -18.92
C TRP A 39 -1.74 -18.35 -18.73
N LEU A 40 -2.55 -17.59 -19.48
CA LEU A 40 -2.69 -16.15 -19.29
C LEU A 40 -3.25 -15.81 -17.90
N GLY A 41 -4.32 -16.50 -17.50
CA GLY A 41 -4.93 -16.33 -16.19
C GLY A 41 -3.98 -16.68 -15.05
N LEU A 42 -3.17 -17.74 -15.20
CA LEU A 42 -2.18 -18.15 -14.20
C LEU A 42 -1.05 -17.13 -14.06
N MET A 43 -0.48 -16.67 -15.18
CA MET A 43 0.56 -15.64 -15.17
C MET A 43 0.02 -14.33 -14.57
N LEU A 44 -1.12 -13.86 -15.06
CA LEU A 44 -1.71 -12.61 -14.59
C LEU A 44 -2.13 -12.71 -13.13
N GLY A 45 -2.75 -13.81 -12.73
CA GLY A 45 -3.12 -14.10 -11.34
C GLY A 45 -1.92 -14.13 -10.39
N PHE A 46 -0.79 -14.70 -10.83
CA PHE A 46 0.45 -14.69 -10.05
C PHE A 46 0.97 -13.26 -9.81
N PHE A 47 1.04 -12.43 -10.86
CA PHE A 47 1.45 -11.02 -10.70
C PHE A 47 0.47 -10.23 -9.84
N LEU A 48 -0.84 -10.43 -10.02
CA LEU A 48 -1.86 -9.79 -9.18
C LEU A 48 -1.72 -10.22 -7.71
N ALA A 49 -1.43 -11.49 -7.44
CA ALA A 49 -1.22 -11.97 -6.08
C ALA A 49 0.00 -11.32 -5.43
N VAL A 50 1.12 -11.20 -6.17
CA VAL A 50 2.31 -10.48 -5.70
C VAL A 50 1.98 -9.01 -5.43
N PHE A 51 1.30 -8.33 -6.36
CA PHE A 51 0.93 -6.93 -6.18
C PHE A 51 -0.04 -6.72 -5.02
N ALA A 52 -1.05 -7.57 -4.88
CA ALA A 52 -1.99 -7.54 -3.77
C ALA A 52 -1.26 -7.76 -2.43
N LEU A 53 -0.30 -8.68 -2.38
CA LEU A 53 0.53 -8.91 -1.19
C LEU A 53 1.38 -7.68 -0.87
N THR A 54 2.08 -7.11 -1.86
CA THR A 54 2.87 -5.88 -1.65
C THR A 54 2.00 -4.69 -1.24
N GLY A 55 0.82 -4.52 -1.82
CA GLY A 55 -0.12 -3.47 -1.46
C GLY A 55 -0.69 -3.66 -0.06
N SER A 56 -1.00 -4.90 0.33
CA SER A 56 -1.45 -5.24 1.68
C SER A 56 -0.38 -4.93 2.72
N ILE A 57 0.89 -5.26 2.44
CA ILE A 57 2.03 -4.92 3.30
C ILE A 57 2.15 -3.41 3.48
N LEU A 58 1.91 -2.63 2.43
CA LEU A 58 2.03 -1.16 2.48
C LEU A 58 0.99 -0.51 3.41
N VAL A 59 -0.22 -1.09 3.50
CA VAL A 59 -1.29 -0.60 4.39
C VAL A 59 -0.94 -0.84 5.86
N VAL A 60 -0.35 -1.98 6.19
CA VAL A 60 0.01 -2.34 7.57
C VAL A 60 1.36 -1.76 8.02
N HIS A 61 2.11 -1.11 7.12
CA HIS A 61 3.43 -0.57 7.44
C HIS A 61 3.41 0.40 8.64
N ALA A 62 2.38 1.24 8.75
CA ALA A 62 2.22 2.16 9.88
C ALA A 62 2.00 1.43 11.21
N GLU A 63 1.27 0.31 11.20
CA GLU A 63 1.02 -0.51 12.40
C GLU A 63 2.28 -1.29 12.78
N ILE A 64 3.01 -1.80 11.79
CA ILE A 64 4.31 -2.47 12.00
C ILE A 64 5.32 -1.47 12.58
N ASP A 65 5.38 -0.25 12.06
CA ASP A 65 6.26 0.81 12.58
C ASP A 65 5.90 1.22 14.02
N GLU A 66 4.61 1.31 14.34
CA GLU A 66 4.14 1.56 15.71
C GLU A 66 4.51 0.40 16.65
N TRP A 67 4.45 -0.84 16.17
CA TRP A 67 4.85 -2.02 16.93
C TRP A 67 6.37 -2.14 17.11
N LEU A 68 7.17 -1.73 16.11
CA LEU A 68 8.63 -1.73 16.19
C LEU A 68 9.19 -0.55 17.01
N ASN A 69 8.53 0.61 17.01
CA ASN A 69 8.96 1.81 17.75
C ASN A 69 7.96 2.26 18.82
N PRO A 70 7.54 1.38 19.74
CA PRO A 70 6.49 1.68 20.70
C PRO A 70 6.89 2.79 21.67
N LYS A 71 8.19 2.97 21.92
CA LYS A 71 8.71 3.99 22.84
C LYS A 71 8.68 5.42 22.28
N LEU A 72 8.62 5.57 20.96
CA LEU A 72 8.63 6.89 20.29
C LEU A 72 7.24 7.29 19.77
N LEU A 73 6.44 6.30 19.37
CA LEU A 73 5.16 6.53 18.70
C LEU A 73 3.94 6.36 19.61
N ARG A 74 4.09 5.70 20.76
CA ARG A 74 2.98 5.44 21.69
C ARG A 74 3.04 6.36 22.91
N VAL A 75 2.00 7.13 23.09
CA VAL A 75 1.77 8.04 24.22
C VAL A 75 0.73 7.42 25.15
N ALA A 76 0.91 7.63 26.46
CA ALA A 76 -0.07 7.21 27.45
C ALA A 76 -1.30 8.11 27.35
N HIS A 77 -2.37 7.60 26.74
CA HIS A 77 -3.67 8.26 26.73
C HIS A 77 -4.41 7.96 28.04
N ALA A 78 -4.76 9.00 28.80
CA ALA A 78 -5.71 8.91 29.91
C ALA A 78 -7.12 9.25 29.39
N GLU A 79 -8.13 8.47 29.78
CA GLU A 79 -9.52 8.72 29.36
C GLU A 79 -9.94 10.16 29.66
N GLY A 80 -10.42 10.88 28.63
CA GLY A 80 -10.83 12.28 28.74
C GLY A 80 -9.71 13.30 28.60
N ALA A 81 -8.48 12.89 28.24
CA ALA A 81 -7.40 13.83 27.99
C ALA A 81 -7.68 14.72 26.76
N VAL A 82 -7.61 16.04 26.96
CA VAL A 82 -7.78 17.05 25.92
C VAL A 82 -6.40 17.48 25.43
N TYR A 83 -6.26 17.68 24.12
CA TYR A 83 -5.01 18.21 23.56
C TYR A 83 -4.69 19.58 24.17
N ARG A 84 -3.41 19.77 24.52
CA ARG A 84 -2.90 21.09 24.88
C ARG A 84 -3.02 22.04 23.69
N PRO A 85 -3.07 23.36 23.92
CA PRO A 85 -3.04 24.33 22.84
C PRO A 85 -1.88 24.04 21.90
N LEU A 86 -2.16 24.03 20.61
CA LEU A 86 -1.18 23.63 19.60
C LEU A 86 0.10 24.48 19.71
N ALA A 87 -0.03 25.76 20.04
CA ALA A 87 1.10 26.66 20.30
C ALA A 87 2.08 26.14 21.38
N GLU A 88 1.58 25.55 22.47
CA GLU A 88 2.43 25.00 23.53
C GLU A 88 3.21 23.76 23.05
N ILE A 89 2.57 22.92 22.23
CA ILE A 89 3.18 21.73 21.65
C ILE A 89 4.30 22.13 20.66
N PHE A 90 4.06 23.16 19.85
CA PHE A 90 5.06 23.71 18.94
C PHE A 90 6.22 24.35 19.68
N GLU A 91 5.96 25.13 20.73
CA GLU A 91 7.00 25.74 21.56
C GLU A 91 7.87 24.67 22.23
N ALA A 92 7.26 23.60 22.77
CA ALA A 92 8.00 22.48 23.36
C ALA A 92 8.93 21.80 22.34
N GLY A 93 8.45 21.55 21.11
CA GLY A 93 9.28 20.97 20.06
C GLY A 93 10.37 21.92 19.55
N ARG A 94 10.08 23.21 19.46
CA ARG A 94 11.04 24.24 19.04
C ARG A 94 12.14 24.42 20.08
N ALA A 95 11.80 24.45 21.37
CA ALA A 95 12.76 24.51 22.47
C ALA A 95 13.67 23.28 22.51
N ALA A 96 13.21 22.16 21.97
CA ALA A 96 13.98 20.93 21.88
C ALA A 96 14.97 20.91 20.69
N MET A 97 14.94 21.88 19.79
CA MET A 97 15.86 21.95 18.64
C MET A 97 16.76 23.21 18.68
N PRO A 98 17.96 23.15 18.10
CA PRO A 98 18.81 24.32 17.95
C PRO A 98 18.11 25.43 17.15
N ALA A 99 18.41 26.69 17.45
CA ALA A 99 17.74 27.87 16.87
C ALA A 99 17.85 27.96 15.34
N GLN A 100 18.85 27.30 14.75
CA GLN A 100 19.09 27.23 13.31
C GLN A 100 18.18 26.19 12.61
N ALA A 101 17.49 25.33 13.36
CA ALA A 101 16.60 24.32 12.83
C ALA A 101 15.31 24.94 12.31
N LYS A 102 15.00 24.75 11.03
CA LYS A 102 13.77 25.25 10.41
C LYS A 102 12.67 24.19 10.50
N PRO A 103 11.50 24.49 11.08
CA PRO A 103 10.37 23.57 11.01
C PRO A 103 9.92 23.44 9.54
N THR A 104 9.65 22.22 9.11
CA THR A 104 9.27 21.92 7.73
C THR A 104 7.81 21.47 7.64
N PHE A 105 7.49 20.34 8.25
CA PHE A 105 6.15 19.78 8.28
C PHE A 105 5.84 19.16 9.63
N VAL A 106 4.54 19.14 9.95
CA VAL A 106 4.03 18.58 11.20
C VAL A 106 3.05 17.48 10.86
N THR A 107 3.23 16.34 11.52
CA THR A 107 2.32 15.21 11.38
C THR A 107 1.44 15.15 12.60
N TYR A 108 0.13 15.32 12.38
CA TYR A 108 -0.87 15.15 13.42
C TYR A 108 -0.93 13.69 13.88
N PRO A 109 -1.19 13.44 15.18
CA PRO A 109 -1.48 12.11 15.70
C PRO A 109 -2.62 11.46 14.92
N ARG A 110 -2.40 10.22 14.43
CA ARG A 110 -3.41 9.46 13.68
C ARG A 110 -4.45 8.81 14.61
N ASN A 111 -4.09 8.62 15.88
CA ASN A 111 -4.92 8.07 16.93
C ASN A 111 -4.65 8.81 18.25
N ASP A 112 -5.49 8.55 19.25
CA ASP A 112 -5.43 9.06 20.63
C ASP A 112 -4.15 8.66 21.39
N LYS A 113 -3.40 7.69 20.86
CA LYS A 113 -2.17 7.15 21.44
C LYS A 113 -0.92 7.56 20.69
N ALA A 114 -1.03 8.43 19.67
CA ALA A 114 0.10 8.84 18.85
C ALA A 114 0.68 10.18 19.31
N ALA A 115 2.01 10.30 19.27
CA ALA A 115 2.69 11.58 19.53
C ALA A 115 2.53 12.56 18.36
N PHE A 116 2.55 13.85 18.65
CA PHE A 116 2.76 14.88 17.63
C PHE A 116 4.19 14.77 17.10
N ARG A 117 4.36 14.74 15.78
CA ARG A 117 5.69 14.67 15.16
C ARG A 117 5.99 15.98 14.45
N LEU A 118 6.99 16.68 14.96
CA LEU A 118 7.49 17.95 14.42
C LEU A 118 8.78 17.67 13.66
N ASN A 119 8.80 17.96 12.36
CA ASN A 119 9.97 17.71 11.53
C ASN A 119 10.73 19.01 11.30
N TYR A 120 12.03 18.95 11.55
CA TYR A 120 12.94 20.07 11.49
C TYR A 120 14.06 19.76 10.50
N MET A 121 14.53 20.80 9.84
CA MET A 121 15.63 20.75 8.92
C MET A 121 16.77 21.59 9.48
N LEU A 122 17.90 20.95 9.77
CA LEU A 122 19.08 21.60 10.29
C LEU A 122 20.15 21.61 9.21
N ALA A 123 20.68 22.78 8.88
CA ALA A 123 21.87 22.88 8.06
C ALA A 123 23.06 22.40 8.90
N ALA A 124 23.63 21.25 8.54
CA ALA A 124 24.83 20.73 9.14
C ALA A 124 26.07 21.31 8.43
N GLU A 125 27.25 21.06 9.00
CA GLU A 125 28.49 21.48 8.38
C GLU A 125 28.68 20.81 7.01
N GLN A 126 29.38 21.50 6.10
CA GLN A 126 29.64 21.08 4.71
C GLN A 126 28.46 21.13 3.73
N GLY A 127 27.41 21.91 4.01
CA GLY A 127 26.28 22.11 3.09
C GLY A 127 25.30 20.92 3.06
N VAL A 128 25.51 19.96 3.95
CA VAL A 128 24.65 18.80 4.18
C VAL A 128 23.47 19.22 5.05
N THR A 129 22.27 18.80 4.68
CA THR A 129 21.05 19.13 5.42
C THR A 129 20.53 17.90 6.16
N GLN A 130 20.38 17.99 7.47
CA GLN A 130 19.90 16.91 8.33
C GLN A 130 18.41 17.08 8.66
N GLY A 131 17.63 16.04 8.38
CA GLY A 131 16.24 15.95 8.79
C GLY A 131 16.12 15.39 10.19
N TRP A 132 15.54 16.13 11.12
CA TRP A 132 15.27 15.74 12.50
C TRP A 132 13.78 15.63 12.75
N GLN A 133 13.36 14.62 13.48
CA GLN A 133 12.00 14.45 14.00
C GLN A 133 12.01 14.64 15.50
N VAL A 134 11.07 15.42 16.02
CA VAL A 134 10.81 15.54 17.46
C VAL A 134 9.40 15.05 17.74
N ALA A 135 9.30 14.03 18.60
CA ALA A 135 8.02 13.52 19.08
C ALA A 135 7.62 14.27 20.35
N VAL A 136 6.43 14.85 20.36
CA VAL A 136 5.88 15.62 21.49
C VAL A 136 4.54 15.00 21.91
N ASP A 137 4.37 14.78 23.20
CA ASP A 137 3.12 14.31 23.80
C ASP A 137 2.02 15.39 23.63
N PRO A 138 0.90 15.09 22.94
CA PRO A 138 -0.22 16.02 22.73
C PRO A 138 -0.88 16.52 24.03
N TYR A 139 -0.85 15.71 25.08
CA TYR A 139 -1.62 15.90 26.30
C TYR A 139 -0.77 16.56 27.40
N THR A 140 0.53 16.31 27.41
CA THR A 140 1.44 16.89 28.40
C THR A 140 2.37 17.97 27.83
N ALA A 141 2.40 18.18 26.51
CA ALA A 141 3.35 19.05 25.82
C ALA A 141 4.82 18.76 26.17
N ARG A 142 5.16 17.49 26.45
CA ARG A 142 6.53 17.07 26.76
C ARG A 142 7.15 16.38 25.55
N VAL A 143 8.43 16.62 25.32
CA VAL A 143 9.19 15.95 24.26
C VAL A 143 9.49 14.52 24.71
N THR A 144 8.94 13.55 23.99
CA THR A 144 9.10 12.12 24.25
C THR A 144 10.42 11.60 23.66
N GLY A 145 10.88 12.19 22.55
CA GLY A 145 12.13 11.81 21.91
C GLY A 145 12.49 12.65 20.69
N LYS A 146 13.72 12.46 20.22
CA LYS A 146 14.25 13.05 18.98
C LYS A 146 14.90 11.96 18.15
N GLN A 147 14.65 11.95 16.85
CA GLN A 147 15.22 10.99 15.92
C GLN A 147 15.74 11.71 14.67
N LEU A 148 16.87 11.27 14.13
CA LEU A 148 17.37 11.74 12.84
C LEU A 148 16.68 10.92 11.73
N LEU A 149 15.88 11.58 10.89
CA LEU A 149 15.16 10.97 9.76
C LEU A 149 16.08 10.70 8.56
N GLY A 150 17.11 11.53 8.39
CA GLY A 150 18.04 11.38 7.28
C GLY A 150 19.17 12.40 7.36
N SER A 151 20.39 11.90 7.19
CA SER A 151 21.54 12.68 6.76
C SER A 151 21.92 12.18 5.37
N PRO A 152 22.27 13.05 4.40
CA PRO A 152 22.83 12.65 3.10
C PRO A 152 23.95 11.61 3.20
N ASP A 153 24.69 11.60 4.31
CA ASP A 153 25.81 10.68 4.55
C ASP A 153 25.41 9.33 5.18
N SER A 154 24.15 9.11 5.56
CA SER A 154 23.72 7.89 6.25
C SER A 154 22.88 7.00 5.33
N TRP A 155 23.46 5.88 4.88
CA TRP A 155 22.73 4.81 4.16
C TRP A 155 21.83 3.97 5.08
N LEU A 156 21.93 4.16 6.40
CA LEU A 156 21.09 3.53 7.42
C LEU A 156 20.32 4.58 8.23
N PRO A 157 19.04 4.35 8.56
CA PRO A 157 18.34 5.16 9.54
C PRO A 157 18.96 4.95 10.93
N THR A 158 19.34 6.03 11.61
CA THR A 158 19.88 5.97 12.97
C THR A 158 18.77 5.70 13.98
N ARG A 159 18.99 4.71 14.84
CA ARG A 159 18.09 4.27 15.92
C ARG A 159 18.37 4.98 17.23
#